data_AF-A0A2U2CLK7-F1
#
_entry.id   AF-A0A2U2CLK7-F1
#
_cell.length_a   1.000
_cell.length_b   1.000
_cell.length_c   1.000
_cell.angle_alpha   90.00
_cell.angle_beta   90.00
_cell.angle_gamma   90.00
#
_symmetry.space_group_name_H-M   'P 1'
#
loop_
_entity.id
_entity.type
_entity.pdbx_description
1 polymer ?
#
loop_
_entity_poly.entity_id
_entity_poly.type
_entity_poly.pdbx_seq_one_letter_code
_entity_poly.pdbx_strand_id
1 'polypeptide(L)'
;MAWATVETPPGFRVTMRKENNGMVLRLDERRRLARSGDESMSATAHRLRSARFVAGVSQVQIARFGWASPDLVHVEDAEAGRVMPNYALLNFYWRRLRLTADFFETGKIHEIRVEIEDRLFAALKAQME
;
A
#
# COMPACT_ATOMS: atom_id res chain seq x y z
N MET A 1 -28.88 5.40 16.85
CA MET A 1 -28.74 6.58 15.95
C MET A 1 -28.89 7.81 16.83
N ALA A 2 -27.87 8.66 16.95
CA ALA A 2 -27.94 9.85 17.78
C ALA A 2 -27.73 11.09 16.91
N TRP A 3 -28.75 11.94 16.86
CA TRP A 3 -28.74 13.26 16.25
C TRP A 3 -28.49 14.27 17.37
N ALA A 4 -27.49 15.14 17.23
CA ALA A 4 -27.31 16.28 18.11
C ALA A 4 -27.81 17.52 17.36
N THR A 5 -28.85 18.15 17.90
CA THR A 5 -29.39 19.42 17.39
C THR A 5 -28.70 20.55 18.14
N VAL A 6 -27.98 21.40 17.42
CA VAL A 6 -27.52 22.71 17.93
C VAL A 6 -28.39 23.75 17.25
N GLU A 7 -29.06 24.59 18.05
CA GLU A 7 -29.86 25.69 17.52
C GLU A 7 -28.98 26.90 17.19
N THR A 8 -29.12 27.42 15.97
CA THR A 8 -28.55 28.69 15.51
C THR A 8 -29.62 29.53 14.80
N PRO A 9 -29.41 30.87 14.65
CA PRO A 9 -30.44 31.86 14.30
C PRO A 9 -31.10 31.62 12.92
N PRO A 10 -32.27 32.25 12.66
CA PRO A 10 -33.14 31.88 11.54
C PRO A 10 -32.50 32.26 10.20
N GLY A 11 -32.28 31.27 9.34
CA GLY A 11 -32.00 31.52 7.92
C GLY A 11 -31.04 30.54 7.23
N PHE A 12 -30.27 29.72 7.96
CA PHE A 12 -29.33 28.79 7.33
C PHE A 12 -29.37 27.41 7.99
N ARG A 13 -30.05 26.46 7.36
CA ARG A 13 -29.88 25.03 7.65
C ARG A 13 -28.73 24.49 6.81
N VAL A 14 -27.53 24.46 7.36
CA VAL A 14 -26.45 23.63 6.82
C VAL A 14 -26.59 22.25 7.44
N THR A 15 -27.18 21.30 6.70
CA THR A 15 -27.03 19.88 7.01
C THR A 15 -25.60 19.47 6.68
N MET A 16 -24.68 19.57 7.65
CA MET A 16 -23.40 18.89 7.53
C MET A 16 -23.65 17.39 7.66
N ARG A 17 -23.39 16.65 6.57
CA ARG A 17 -23.20 15.21 6.67
C ARG A 17 -22.07 15.00 7.67
N LYS A 18 -22.30 14.15 8.67
CA LYS A 18 -21.23 13.53 9.45
C LYS A 18 -20.32 12.85 8.42
N GLU A 19 -19.19 13.48 8.10
CA GLU A 19 -18.18 12.85 7.26
C GLU A 19 -17.89 11.49 7.92
N ASN A 20 -18.15 10.42 7.17
CA ASN A 20 -17.74 9.10 7.60
C ASN A 20 -16.23 9.19 7.82
N ASN A 21 -15.82 9.04 9.07
CA ASN A 21 -14.43 9.09 9.53
C ASN A 21 -13.65 7.84 9.06
N GLY A 22 -13.79 7.46 7.79
CA GLY A 22 -12.79 6.69 7.07
C GLY A 22 -11.86 7.71 6.46
N MET A 23 -10.72 7.96 7.12
CA MET A 23 -9.72 8.90 6.63
C MET A 23 -9.23 8.47 5.24
N VAL A 24 -9.85 9.00 4.18
CA VAL A 24 -9.26 8.97 2.86
C VAL A 24 -8.00 9.82 2.96
N LEU A 25 -6.84 9.17 2.98
CA LEU A 25 -5.55 9.86 3.00
C LEU A 25 -5.49 10.81 1.80
N ARG A 26 -5.08 12.05 2.05
CA ARG A 26 -4.86 13.03 0.97
C ARG A 26 -3.85 12.46 -0.04
N LEU A 27 -3.98 12.85 -1.30
CA LEU A 27 -3.12 12.33 -2.38
C LEU A 27 -1.62 12.49 -2.07
N ASP A 28 -1.23 13.64 -1.50
CA ASP A 28 0.17 13.92 -1.15
C ASP A 28 0.68 13.03 -0.02
N GLU A 29 -0.19 12.72 0.95
CA GLU A 29 0.11 11.77 2.02
C GLU A 29 0.38 10.38 1.46
N ARG A 30 -0.48 9.92 0.55
CA ARG A 30 -0.33 8.63 -0.12
C ARG A 30 0.97 8.57 -0.93
N ARG A 31 1.28 9.63 -1.67
CA ARG A 31 2.54 9.73 -2.42
C ARG A 31 3.76 9.67 -1.50
N ARG A 32 3.72 10.37 -0.37
CA ARG A 32 4.79 10.34 0.63
C ARG A 32 4.97 8.93 1.20
N LEU A 33 3.88 8.27 1.61
CA LEU A 33 3.90 6.91 2.17
C LEU A 33 4.45 5.88 1.17
N ALA A 34 4.09 6.01 -0.11
CA ALA A 34 4.58 5.16 -1.19
C ALA A 34 6.01 5.53 -1.65
N ARG A 35 6.60 6.62 -1.15
CA ARG A 35 7.85 7.21 -1.65
C ARG A 35 7.81 7.39 -3.16
N SER A 36 6.75 8.00 -3.68
CA SER A 36 6.56 8.19 -5.12
C SER A 36 7.72 8.98 -5.73
N GLY A 37 8.25 8.49 -6.85
CA GLY A 37 9.40 9.07 -7.57
C GLY A 37 10.77 8.62 -7.05
N ASP A 38 10.84 7.90 -5.92
CA ASP A 38 12.11 7.36 -5.41
C ASP A 38 12.34 5.94 -5.95
N GLU A 39 13.22 5.80 -6.94
CA GLU A 39 13.53 4.52 -7.57
C GLU A 39 14.63 3.73 -6.86
N SER A 40 15.05 4.16 -5.67
CA SER A 40 16.10 3.46 -4.91
C SER A 40 15.66 2.06 -4.47
N MET A 41 16.66 1.19 -4.26
CA MET A 41 16.42 -0.14 -3.67
C MET A 41 15.78 -0.04 -2.27
N SER A 42 16.10 1.00 -1.50
CA SER A 42 15.50 1.24 -0.18
C SER A 42 14.00 1.54 -0.26
N ALA A 43 13.59 2.41 -1.20
CA ALA A 43 12.17 2.69 -1.42
C ALA A 43 11.42 1.50 -2.00
N THR A 44 12.05 0.75 -2.91
CA THR A 44 11.50 -0.49 -3.45
C THR A 44 11.28 -1.53 -2.35
N ALA A 45 12.29 -1.74 -1.49
CA ALA A 45 12.21 -2.66 -0.36
C ALA A 45 11.10 -2.29 0.63
N HIS A 46 10.93 -1.00 0.91
CA HIS A 46 9.81 -0.47 1.71
C HIS A 46 8.45 -0.88 1.15
N ARG A 47 8.25 -0.76 -0.16
CA ARG A 47 7.01 -1.15 -0.84
C ARG A 47 6.82 -2.66 -0.86
N LEU A 48 7.88 -3.44 -1.07
CA LEU A 48 7.84 -4.90 -1.04
C LEU A 48 7.41 -5.43 0.33
N ARG A 49 8.02 -4.95 1.43
CA ARG A 49 7.64 -5.35 2.79
C ARG A 49 6.18 -5.01 3.10
N SER A 50 5.73 -3.84 2.67
CA SER A 50 4.33 -3.41 2.82
C SER A 50 3.37 -4.30 2.04
N ALA A 51 3.72 -4.65 0.79
CA ALA A 51 2.93 -5.58 -0.02
C ALA A 51 2.89 -6.99 0.60
N ARG A 52 4.02 -7.48 1.14
CA ARG A 52 4.06 -8.77 1.84
C ARG A 52 3.12 -8.78 3.05
N PHE A 53 3.16 -7.72 3.86
CA PHE A 53 2.30 -7.57 5.02
C PHE A 53 0.81 -7.63 4.62
N VAL A 54 0.41 -6.90 3.58
CA VAL A 54 -0.97 -6.95 3.05
C VAL A 54 -1.34 -8.32 2.49
N ALA A 55 -0.41 -8.99 1.80
CA ALA A 55 -0.62 -10.33 1.26
C ALA A 55 -0.79 -11.41 2.35
N GLY A 56 -0.33 -11.14 3.58
CA GLY A 56 -0.43 -12.03 4.72
C GLY A 56 0.43 -13.29 4.58
N VAL A 57 1.61 -13.16 3.99
CA VAL A 57 2.51 -14.29 3.70
C VAL A 57 3.93 -14.06 4.23
N SER A 58 4.66 -15.14 4.48
CA SER A 58 6.10 -15.10 4.74
C SER A 58 6.92 -15.11 3.45
N GLN A 59 8.19 -14.73 3.54
CA GLN A 59 9.15 -14.81 2.42
C GLN A 59 9.30 -16.26 1.90
N VAL A 60 9.31 -17.23 2.82
CA VAL A 60 9.32 -18.66 2.50
C VAL A 60 8.07 -19.10 1.72
N GLN A 61 6.90 -18.56 2.06
CA GLN A 61 5.66 -18.85 1.33
C GLN A 61 5.68 -18.24 -0.09
N ILE A 62 6.29 -17.06 -0.26
CA ILE A 62 6.48 -16.45 -1.59
C ILE A 62 7.39 -17.33 -2.46
N ALA A 63 8.52 -17.79 -1.91
CA ALA A 63 9.49 -18.62 -2.62
C ALA A 63 8.98 -20.03 -2.98
N ARG A 64 7.81 -20.41 -2.44
CA ARG A 64 7.14 -21.70 -2.70
C ARG A 64 5.82 -21.54 -3.46
N PHE A 65 5.50 -20.35 -3.95
CA PHE A 65 4.26 -20.03 -4.66
C PHE A 65 4.22 -20.58 -6.10
N GLY A 66 4.20 -21.90 -6.23
CA GLY A 66 4.08 -22.59 -7.51
C GLY A 66 5.34 -22.56 -8.36
N TRP A 67 5.19 -22.93 -9.64
CA TRP A 67 6.30 -23.29 -10.54
C TRP A 67 7.22 -22.13 -10.95
N ALA A 68 6.75 -20.88 -10.86
CA ALA A 68 7.49 -19.68 -11.24
C ALA A 68 7.77 -18.77 -10.03
N SER A 69 8.05 -19.39 -8.88
CA SER A 69 8.38 -18.66 -7.65
C SER A 69 9.78 -18.03 -7.73
N PRO A 70 9.99 -16.85 -7.14
CA PRO A 70 11.34 -16.33 -6.96
C PRO A 70 12.12 -17.19 -5.94
N ASP A 71 13.45 -17.20 -6.05
CA ASP A 71 14.31 -17.82 -5.04
C ASP A 71 14.18 -17.12 -3.69
N LEU A 72 14.23 -17.88 -2.58
CA LEU A 72 14.10 -17.31 -1.22
C LEU A 72 15.14 -16.23 -0.94
N VAL A 73 16.41 -16.47 -1.31
CA VAL A 73 17.51 -15.51 -1.14
C VAL A 73 17.20 -14.21 -1.88
N HIS A 74 16.62 -14.29 -3.09
CA HIS A 74 16.22 -13.10 -3.84
C HIS A 74 15.12 -12.32 -3.13
N VAL A 75 14.12 -13.00 -2.55
CA VAL A 75 13.04 -12.34 -1.78
C VAL A 75 13.62 -11.62 -0.56
N GLU A 76 14.52 -12.27 0.18
CA GLU A 76 15.18 -11.71 1.36
C GLU A 76 16.04 -10.49 1.01
N ASP A 77 16.86 -10.59 -0.04
CA ASP A 77 17.72 -9.50 -0.50
C ASP A 77 16.92 -8.31 -1.05
N ALA A 78 15.83 -8.56 -1.78
CA ALA A 78 14.98 -7.51 -2.32
C ALA A 78 14.22 -6.77 -1.19
N GLU A 79 13.68 -7.49 -0.21
CA GLU A 79 13.05 -6.87 0.96
C GLU A 79 14.02 -6.17 1.91
N ALA A 80 15.30 -6.53 1.86
CA ALA A 80 16.37 -5.84 2.56
C ALA A 80 16.96 -4.65 1.78
N GLY A 81 16.53 -4.42 0.53
CA GLY A 81 17.03 -3.34 -0.32
C GLY A 81 18.46 -3.55 -0.81
N ARG A 82 18.92 -4.80 -0.90
CA ARG A 82 20.22 -5.17 -1.46
C ARG A 82 20.19 -5.40 -2.96
N VAL A 83 19.03 -5.79 -3.50
CA VAL A 83 18.79 -6.01 -4.93
C VAL A 83 17.41 -5.48 -5.34
N MET A 84 17.20 -5.27 -6.64
CA MET A 84 15.88 -5.00 -7.19
C MET A 84 15.02 -6.28 -7.29
N PRO A 85 13.69 -6.18 -7.20
CA PRO A 85 12.81 -7.32 -7.41
C PRO A 85 12.92 -7.83 -8.84
N ASN A 86 12.94 -9.15 -9.01
CA ASN A 86 12.91 -9.77 -10.34
C ASN A 86 11.45 -9.95 -10.81
N TYR A 87 11.30 -10.34 -12.08
CA TYR A 87 9.98 -10.57 -12.67
C TYR A 87 9.14 -11.58 -11.88
N ALA A 88 9.75 -12.65 -11.34
CA ALA A 88 9.02 -13.67 -10.58
C ALA A 88 8.38 -13.08 -9.31
N LEU A 89 9.13 -12.26 -8.57
CA LEU A 89 8.63 -11.57 -7.37
C LEU A 89 7.54 -10.53 -7.72
N LEU A 90 7.74 -9.74 -8.78
CA LEU A 90 6.73 -8.78 -9.24
C LEU A 90 5.45 -9.49 -9.70
N ASN A 91 5.58 -10.59 -10.44
CA ASN A 91 4.45 -11.39 -10.92
C ASN A 91 3.69 -12.04 -9.75
N PHE A 92 4.38 -12.47 -8.69
CA PHE A 92 3.73 -12.93 -7.45
C PHE A 92 2.77 -11.85 -6.91
N TYR A 93 3.25 -10.61 -6.73
CA TYR A 93 2.43 -9.52 -6.20
C TYR A 93 1.34 -9.05 -7.16
N TRP A 94 1.59 -9.09 -8.47
CA TRP A 94 0.55 -8.85 -9.47
C TRP A 94 -0.58 -9.88 -9.39
N ARG A 95 -0.24 -11.17 -9.27
CA ARG A 95 -1.25 -12.24 -9.16
C ARG A 95 -2.00 -12.19 -7.83
N ARG A 96 -1.32 -11.85 -6.74
CA ARG A 96 -1.88 -11.87 -5.38
C ARG A 96 -2.66 -10.61 -5.04
N LEU A 97 -2.15 -9.44 -5.42
CA LEU A 97 -2.65 -8.13 -5.00
C LEU A 97 -2.99 -7.18 -6.16
N ARG A 98 -2.66 -7.53 -7.41
CA ARG A 98 -2.77 -6.63 -8.58
C ARG A 98 -1.93 -5.36 -8.45
N LEU A 99 -0.81 -5.42 -7.72
CA LEU A 99 0.18 -4.36 -7.70
C LEU A 99 1.11 -4.48 -8.91
N THR A 100 1.32 -3.38 -9.62
CA THR A 100 2.13 -3.30 -10.84
C THR A 100 3.61 -3.09 -10.54
N ALA A 101 4.46 -3.34 -11.52
CA ALA A 101 5.89 -3.02 -11.43
C ALA A 101 6.10 -1.52 -11.13
N ASP A 102 5.32 -0.66 -11.77
CA ASP A 102 5.32 0.79 -11.54
C ASP A 102 5.10 1.18 -10.06
N PHE A 103 4.23 0.46 -9.34
CA PHE A 103 4.12 0.65 -7.89
C PHE A 103 5.43 0.31 -7.19
N PHE A 104 6.03 -0.85 -7.48
CA PHE A 104 7.24 -1.30 -6.80
C PHE A 104 8.49 -0.49 -7.15
N GLU A 105 8.62 -0.02 -8.39
CA GLU A 105 9.79 0.68 -8.89
C GLU A 105 9.71 2.18 -8.61
N THR A 106 8.57 2.81 -8.92
CA THR A 106 8.41 4.28 -8.86
C THR A 106 7.43 4.76 -7.80
N GLY A 107 6.72 3.85 -7.12
CA GLY A 107 5.71 4.24 -6.13
C GLY A 107 4.47 4.86 -6.76
N LYS A 108 4.11 4.50 -8.00
CA LYS A 108 2.85 4.96 -8.62
C LYS A 108 1.65 4.31 -7.95
N ILE A 109 0.72 5.16 -7.49
CA ILE A 109 -0.42 4.74 -6.66
C ILE A 109 -1.78 4.75 -7.38
N HIS A 110 -1.82 5.20 -8.64
CA HIS A 110 -3.07 5.40 -9.38
C HIS A 110 -3.74 4.08 -9.82
N GLU A 111 -2.98 2.99 -9.87
CA GLU A 111 -3.47 1.65 -10.24
C GLU A 111 -3.80 0.78 -9.03
N ILE A 112 -3.66 1.32 -7.81
CA ILE A 112 -3.97 0.56 -6.59
C ILE A 112 -5.48 0.36 -6.49
N ARG A 113 -5.85 -0.91 -6.32
CA ARG A 113 -7.22 -1.34 -6.11
C ARG A 113 -7.76 -0.88 -4.76
N VAL A 114 -8.99 -0.34 -4.78
CA VAL A 114 -9.69 0.17 -3.59
C VAL A 114 -9.76 -0.89 -2.48
N GLU A 115 -9.89 -2.18 -2.82
CA GLU A 115 -10.06 -3.26 -1.84
C GLU A 115 -8.81 -3.54 -0.98
N ILE A 116 -7.64 -3.10 -1.42
CA ILE A 116 -6.37 -3.24 -0.68
C ILE A 116 -5.80 -1.91 -0.23
N GLU A 117 -6.35 -0.80 -0.70
CA GLU A 117 -5.80 0.54 -0.55
C GLU A 117 -5.55 0.91 0.93
N ASP A 118 -6.58 0.82 1.76
CA ASP A 118 -6.50 1.16 3.19
C ASP A 118 -5.43 0.33 3.91
N ARG A 119 -5.40 -0.99 3.63
CA ARG A 119 -4.43 -1.91 4.23
C ARG A 119 -3.01 -1.64 3.76
N LEU A 120 -2.85 -1.30 2.47
CA LEU A 120 -1.55 -1.01 1.89
C LEU A 120 -0.97 0.29 2.43
N PHE A 121 -1.76 1.37 2.53
CA PHE A 121 -1.26 2.62 3.09
C PHE A 121 -1.04 2.54 4.61
N ALA A 122 -1.84 1.77 5.33
CA ALA A 122 -1.56 1.46 6.73
C ALA A 122 -0.22 0.70 6.88
N ALA A 123 0.04 -0.29 6.02
CA ALA A 123 1.29 -1.04 6.01
C ALA A 123 2.49 -0.15 5.64
N LEU A 124 2.36 0.68 4.60
CA LEU A 124 3.39 1.64 4.21
C LEU A 124 3.73 2.59 5.36
N LYS A 125 2.73 3.07 6.11
CA LYS A 125 2.97 3.92 7.28
C LYS A 125 3.73 3.18 8.38
N ALA A 126 3.32 1.95 8.71
CA ALA A 126 3.94 1.14 9.75
C ALA A 126 5.38 0.72 9.43
N GLN A 127 5.84 0.81 8.18
CA GLN A 127 7.22 0.51 7.77
C GLN A 127 8.15 1.73 7.80
N MET A 128 7.64 2.92 8.16
CA MET A 128 8.43 4.15 8.29
C MET A 128 8.89 4.43 9.73
N GLU A 129 8.21 3.84 10.71
CA GLU A 129 8.48 3.93 12.15
C GLU A 129 9.46 2.83 12.59
#